data_AF-A0A1I6SXI3-F1
#
_entry.id   AF-A0A1I6SXI3-F1
#
_cell.length_a   1.000
_cell.length_b   1.000
_cell.length_c   1.000
_cell.angle_alpha   90.00
_cell.angle_beta   90.00
_cell.angle_gamma   90.00
#
_symmetry.space_group_name_H-M   'P 1'
#
loop_
_entity.id
_entity.type
_entity.pdbx_description
1 polymer ?
#
loop_
_entity_poly.entity_id
_entity_poly.type
_entity_poly.pdbx_seq_one_letter_code
_entity_poly.pdbx_strand_id
1 'polypeptide(L)'
;MTLLLMQPLLAAGALPHLPRGVSRRVHRASGALLTLLVVGHVGGLWITSPPDVLDALAFASPTPFSVWGVIAMWAVFLTAALAALRRRRRSWHLAHRTLAVLIVVCSVIHAVLIEGTMEPVSKAVLCTAALLATLATVLFTRVQGAGTGSR
;
A
#
# COMPACT_ATOMS: atom_id res chain seq x y z
N MET A 1 -1.37 -8.42 -2.31
CA MET A 1 -1.36 -7.56 -3.52
C MET A 1 -2.73 -7.00 -3.89
N THR A 2 -3.81 -7.79 -3.87
CA THR A 2 -5.15 -7.32 -4.28
C THR A 2 -5.63 -6.06 -3.56
N LEU A 3 -5.51 -6.00 -2.23
CA LEU A 3 -5.86 -4.78 -1.48
C LEU A 3 -5.00 -3.58 -1.91
N LEU A 4 -3.70 -3.76 -2.13
CA LEU A 4 -2.80 -2.71 -2.61
C LEU A 4 -3.16 -2.20 -4.00
N LEU A 5 -3.65 -3.07 -4.88
CA LEU A 5 -4.20 -2.68 -6.18
C LEU A 5 -5.50 -1.89 -6.04
N MET A 6 -6.38 -2.30 -5.13
CA MET A 6 -7.68 -1.63 -4.92
C MET A 6 -7.52 -0.24 -4.30
N GLN A 7 -6.52 -0.03 -3.42
CA GLN A 7 -6.28 1.25 -2.75
C GLN A 7 -6.21 2.47 -3.71
N PRO A 8 -5.34 2.51 -4.74
CA PRO A 8 -5.23 3.64 -5.65
C PRO A 8 -6.49 3.84 -6.50
N LEU A 9 -7.18 2.77 -6.90
CA LEU A 9 -8.43 2.85 -7.67
C LEU A 9 -9.56 3.47 -6.83
N LEU A 10 -9.70 3.03 -5.58
CA LEU A 10 -10.68 3.56 -4.63
C LEU A 10 -10.37 5.01 -4.23
N ALA A 11 -9.09 5.36 -4.12
CA ALA A 11 -8.65 6.72 -3.83
C ALA A 11 -8.94 7.69 -4.99
N ALA A 12 -8.78 7.23 -6.23
CA ALA A 12 -9.13 7.99 -7.44
C ALA A 12 -10.63 8.04 -7.73
N GLY A 13 -11.42 7.11 -7.15
CA GLY A 13 -12.83 6.94 -7.50
C GLY A 13 -13.01 6.38 -8.92
N ALA A 14 -12.05 5.55 -9.37
CA ALA A 14 -12.00 5.01 -10.73
C ALA A 14 -12.90 3.78 -10.93
N LEU A 15 -13.52 3.25 -9.85
CA LEU A 15 -14.44 2.12 -9.97
C LEU A 15 -15.80 2.60 -10.52
N PRO A 16 -16.26 2.05 -11.66
CA PRO A 16 -17.52 2.45 -12.26
C PRO A 16 -18.68 2.10 -11.31
N HIS A 17 -19.71 2.95 -11.29
CA HIS A 17 -20.93 2.79 -10.49
C HIS A 17 -20.79 2.96 -8.96
N LEU A 18 -19.61 3.31 -8.44
CA LEU A 18 -19.42 3.59 -7.01
C LEU A 18 -19.45 5.10 -6.71
N PRO A 19 -20.41 5.59 -5.92
CA PRO A 19 -20.43 6.99 -5.50
C PRO A 19 -19.14 7.37 -4.79
N ARG A 20 -18.60 8.58 -5.06
CA ARG A 20 -17.33 9.06 -4.47
C ARG A 20 -17.30 8.94 -2.93
N GLY A 21 -18.44 9.16 -2.25
CA GLY A 21 -18.55 9.00 -0.81
C GLY A 21 -18.39 7.56 -0.33
N VAL A 22 -18.94 6.59 -1.08
CA VAL A 22 -18.78 5.15 -0.82
C VAL A 22 -17.35 4.72 -1.11
N SER A 23 -16.76 5.14 -2.23
CA SER A 23 -15.36 4.85 -2.58
C SER A 23 -14.40 5.27 -1.46
N ARG A 24 -14.59 6.46 -0.88
CA ARG A 24 -13.79 6.94 0.26
C ARG A 24 -13.99 6.14 1.56
N ARG A 25 -15.17 5.55 1.77
CA ARG A 25 -15.44 4.66 2.92
C ARG A 25 -14.75 3.32 2.71
N VAL A 26 -14.89 2.73 1.52
CA VAL A 26 -14.26 1.45 1.16
C VAL A 26 -12.73 1.57 1.14
N HIS A 27 -12.18 2.67 0.64
CA HIS A 27 -10.74 2.99 0.74
C HIS A 27 -10.25 2.95 2.20
N ARG A 28 -10.96 3.63 3.11
CA ARG A 28 -10.61 3.64 4.54
C ARG A 28 -10.76 2.27 5.20
N ALA A 29 -11.85 1.56 4.92
CA ALA A 29 -12.10 0.22 5.46
C ALA A 29 -11.06 -0.79 4.98
N SER A 30 -10.76 -0.81 3.68
CA SER A 30 -9.71 -1.66 3.10
C SER A 30 -8.31 -1.27 3.60
N GLY A 31 -8.07 0.00 3.91
CA GLY A 31 -6.82 0.46 4.53
C GLY A 31 -6.64 -0.06 5.95
N ALA A 32 -7.71 -0.01 6.75
CA ALA A 32 -7.72 -0.61 8.08
C ALA A 32 -7.53 -2.13 8.01
N LEU A 33 -8.24 -2.82 7.11
CA LEU A 33 -8.08 -4.26 6.88
C LEU A 33 -6.64 -4.61 6.45
N LEU A 34 -6.07 -3.87 5.51
CA LEU A 34 -4.67 -4.06 5.09
C LEU A 34 -3.71 -3.94 6.29
N THR A 35 -3.92 -2.92 7.13
CA THR A 35 -3.10 -2.71 8.33
C THR A 35 -3.21 -3.89 9.28
N LEU A 36 -4.44 -4.38 9.54
CA LEU A 36 -4.68 -5.54 10.40
C LEU A 36 -4.06 -6.82 9.82
N LEU A 37 -4.12 -7.02 8.51
CA LEU A 37 -3.51 -8.17 7.85
C LEU A 37 -1.98 -8.13 7.95
N VAL A 38 -1.36 -6.95 7.86
CA VAL A 38 0.08 -6.80 8.09
C VAL A 38 0.45 -7.12 9.54
N VAL A 39 -0.32 -6.65 10.52
CA VAL A 39 -0.13 -7.00 11.93
C VAL A 39 -0.27 -8.52 12.13
N GLY A 40 -1.29 -9.14 11.57
CA GLY A 40 -1.49 -10.60 11.65
C GLY A 40 -0.38 -11.39 10.97
N HIS A 41 0.12 -10.92 9.83
CA HIS A 41 1.25 -11.54 9.13
C HIS A 41 2.53 -11.50 9.98
N VAL A 42 2.89 -10.33 10.51
CA VAL A 42 4.08 -10.17 11.37
C VAL A 42 3.91 -10.92 12.69
N GLY A 43 2.72 -10.89 13.29
CA GLY A 43 2.41 -11.65 14.50
C GLY A 43 2.49 -13.17 14.27
N GLY A 44 2.04 -13.65 13.11
CA GLY A 44 2.22 -15.03 12.69
C GLY A 44 3.70 -15.41 12.60
N LEU A 45 4.51 -14.58 11.92
CA LEU A 45 5.97 -14.77 11.86
C LEU A 45 6.62 -14.75 13.24
N TRP A 46 6.14 -13.90 14.16
CA TRP A 46 6.66 -13.82 15.52
C TRP A 46 6.38 -15.09 16.32
N ILE A 47 5.24 -15.74 16.09
CA ILE A 47 4.88 -17.00 16.74
C ILE A 47 5.67 -18.17 16.14
N THR A 48 5.84 -18.20 14.82
CA THR A 48 6.49 -19.33 14.14
C THR A 48 8.02 -19.25 14.16
N SER A 49 8.58 -18.04 14.01
CA SER A 49 10.02 -17.80 13.87
C SER A 49 10.44 -16.43 14.45
N PRO A 50 10.38 -16.22 15.79
CA PRO A 50 10.74 -14.94 16.39
C PRO A 50 12.16 -14.42 16.07
N PRO A 51 13.23 -15.26 16.05
CA PRO A 51 14.56 -14.81 15.66
C PRO A 51 14.61 -14.19 14.25
N ASP A 52 13.93 -14.81 13.28
CA ASP A 52 13.88 -14.30 11.90
C ASP A 52 13.24 -12.91 11.83
N VAL A 53 12.23 -12.65 12.67
CA VAL A 53 11.61 -11.32 12.73
C VAL A 53 12.56 -10.29 13.33
N LEU A 54 13.30 -10.65 14.39
CA LEU A 54 14.32 -9.77 14.97
C LEU A 54 15.40 -9.44 13.95
N ASP A 55 15.90 -10.43 13.21
CA ASP A 55 16.91 -10.23 12.17
C ASP A 55 16.39 -9.38 11.02
N ALA A 56 15.13 -9.56 10.60
CA ALA A 56 14.49 -8.72 9.60
C ALA A 56 14.36 -7.27 10.07
N LEU A 57 13.88 -7.04 11.30
CA LEU A 57 13.73 -5.70 11.88
C LEU A 57 15.07 -5.00 12.12
N ALA A 58 16.12 -5.75 12.42
CA ALA A 58 17.49 -5.26 12.55
C ALA A 58 18.19 -5.06 11.20
N PHE A 59 17.54 -5.39 10.07
CA PHE A 59 18.14 -5.44 8.74
C PHE A 59 19.41 -6.32 8.66
N ALA A 60 19.49 -7.33 9.52
CA ALA A 60 20.58 -8.32 9.57
C ALA A 60 20.23 -9.62 8.84
N SER A 61 18.95 -9.81 8.47
CA SER A 61 18.52 -11.02 7.75
C SER A 61 19.25 -11.19 6.42
N PRO A 62 19.72 -12.41 6.10
CA PRO A 62 20.36 -12.71 4.82
C PRO A 62 19.36 -12.71 3.65
N THR A 63 18.06 -12.63 3.92
CA THR A 63 17.02 -12.70 2.89
C THR A 63 16.73 -11.32 2.29
N PRO A 64 16.96 -11.08 0.99
CA PRO A 64 16.82 -9.75 0.39
C PRO A 64 15.37 -9.26 0.40
N PHE A 65 14.38 -10.17 0.35
CA PHE A 65 12.97 -9.79 0.39
C PHE A 65 12.56 -9.18 1.74
N SER A 66 13.20 -9.54 2.86
CA SER A 66 12.80 -9.10 4.19
C SER A 66 12.94 -7.58 4.36
N VAL A 67 14.03 -6.99 3.84
CA VAL A 67 14.30 -5.55 3.86
C VAL A 67 13.13 -4.77 3.26
N TRP A 68 12.68 -5.17 2.07
CA TRP A 68 11.56 -4.54 1.39
C TRP A 68 10.23 -4.73 2.12
N GLY A 69 10.03 -5.90 2.75
CA GLY A 69 8.87 -6.18 3.59
C GLY A 69 8.79 -5.27 4.80
N VAL A 70 9.91 -5.08 5.51
CA VAL A 70 10.01 -4.22 6.70
C VAL A 70 9.77 -2.75 6.33
N ILE A 71 10.35 -2.26 5.23
CA ILE A 71 10.11 -0.89 4.75
C ILE A 71 8.62 -0.70 4.40
N ALA A 72 8.01 -1.64 3.69
CA ALA A 72 6.59 -1.59 3.34
C ALA A 72 5.70 -1.60 4.61
N MET A 73 6.01 -2.43 5.59
CA MET A 73 5.29 -2.51 6.87
C MET A 73 5.29 -1.16 7.59
N TRP A 74 6.46 -0.56 7.80
CA TRP A 74 6.56 0.74 8.45
C TRP A 74 5.83 1.83 7.66
N ALA A 75 5.93 1.80 6.33
CA ALA A 75 5.19 2.76 5.49
C ALA A 75 3.66 2.59 5.63
N VAL A 76 3.14 1.37 5.76
CA VAL A 76 1.72 1.10 6.07
C VAL A 76 1.34 1.68 7.43
N PHE A 77 2.11 1.43 8.49
CA PHE A 77 1.83 1.95 9.82
C PHE A 77 1.88 3.47 9.90
N LEU A 78 2.89 4.09 9.27
CA LEU A 78 2.97 5.55 9.15
C LEU A 78 1.79 6.12 8.37
N THR A 79 1.34 5.44 7.32
CA THR A 79 0.16 5.86 6.55
C THR A 79 -1.12 5.77 7.38
N ALA A 80 -1.29 4.70 8.16
CA ALA A 80 -2.41 4.51 9.08
C ALA A 80 -2.42 5.57 10.18
N ALA A 81 -1.27 5.84 10.81
CA ALA A 81 -1.12 6.91 11.79
C ALA A 81 -1.45 8.28 11.16
N LEU A 82 -0.88 8.58 10.00
CA LEU A 82 -1.15 9.83 9.27
C LEU A 82 -2.64 9.99 8.97
N ALA A 83 -3.34 8.92 8.60
CA ALA A 83 -4.79 8.92 8.40
C ALA A 83 -5.59 9.18 9.69
N ALA A 84 -5.12 8.66 10.83
CA ALA A 84 -5.75 8.85 12.15
C ALA A 84 -5.58 10.27 12.71
N LEU A 85 -4.44 10.93 12.46
CA LEU A 85 -4.17 12.29 12.97
C LEU A 85 -5.03 13.39 12.32
N ARG A 86 -5.78 13.10 11.24
CA ARG A 86 -6.78 13.98 10.59
C ARG A 86 -6.36 15.42 10.21
N ARG A 87 -5.09 15.82 10.34
CA ARG A 87 -4.59 17.17 10.01
C ARG A 87 -4.40 17.34 8.50
N ARG A 88 -5.45 17.79 7.79
CA ARG A 88 -5.46 17.98 6.32
C ARG A 88 -4.75 19.26 5.83
N ARG A 89 -3.44 19.39 6.10
CA ARG A 89 -2.58 20.40 5.45
C ARG A 89 -2.02 19.87 4.12
N ARG A 90 -1.49 20.73 3.26
CA ARG A 90 -0.87 20.32 1.97
C ARG A 90 0.23 19.25 2.16
N SER A 91 1.00 19.34 3.23
CA SER A 91 2.03 18.37 3.62
C SER A 91 1.46 16.97 3.90
N TRP A 92 0.23 16.88 4.43
CA TRP A 92 -0.45 15.61 4.68
C TRP A 92 -0.73 14.84 3.39
N HIS A 93 -1.24 15.53 2.37
CA HIS A 93 -1.54 14.92 1.07
C HIS A 93 -0.27 14.46 0.36
N LEU A 94 0.82 15.23 0.46
CA LEU A 94 2.11 14.85 -0.10
C LEU A 94 2.69 13.63 0.62
N ALA A 95 2.76 13.67 1.95
CA ALA A 95 3.28 12.56 2.76
C ALA A 95 2.50 11.27 2.51
N HIS A 96 1.16 11.32 2.51
CA HIS A 96 0.34 10.14 2.25
C HIS A 96 0.57 9.56 0.85
N ARG A 97 0.70 10.41 -0.18
CA ARG A 97 0.99 9.95 -1.56
C ARG A 97 2.37 9.32 -1.67
N THR A 98 3.39 9.94 -1.08
CA THR A 98 4.75 9.41 -1.07
C THR A 98 4.81 8.06 -0.37
N LEU A 99 4.18 7.94 0.80
CA LEU A 99 4.09 6.66 1.51
C LEU A 99 3.32 5.61 0.71
N ALA A 100 2.23 5.97 0.03
CA ALA A 100 1.49 5.04 -0.83
C ALA A 100 2.35 4.47 -1.96
N VAL A 101 3.16 5.31 -2.63
CA VAL A 101 4.11 4.85 -3.65
C VAL A 101 5.15 3.91 -3.04
N LEU A 102 5.73 4.28 -1.89
CA LEU A 102 6.71 3.46 -1.19
C LEU A 102 6.16 2.09 -0.81
N ILE A 103 4.94 2.03 -0.26
CA ILE A 103 4.25 0.79 0.08
C ILE A 103 4.14 -0.12 -1.14
N VAL A 104 3.67 0.40 -2.28
CA VAL A 104 3.43 -0.41 -3.47
C VAL A 104 4.74 -0.92 -4.06
N VAL A 105 5.75 -0.06 -4.23
CA VAL A 105 7.06 -0.45 -4.78
C VAL A 105 7.72 -1.51 -3.90
N CYS A 106 7.84 -1.25 -2.59
CA CYS A 106 8.47 -2.19 -1.66
C CYS A 106 7.69 -3.50 -1.57
N SER A 107 6.35 -3.46 -1.58
CA SER A 107 5.52 -4.67 -1.57
C SER A 107 5.67 -5.51 -2.84
N VAL A 108 5.81 -4.87 -4.01
CA VAL A 108 6.06 -5.58 -5.27
C VAL A 108 7.42 -6.26 -5.25
N ILE A 109 8.48 -5.56 -4.85
CA ILE A 109 9.83 -6.15 -4.77
C ILE A 109 9.82 -7.31 -3.76
N HIS A 110 9.24 -7.11 -2.58
CA HIS A 110 9.06 -8.15 -1.57
C HIS A 110 8.34 -9.38 -2.13
N ALA A 111 7.21 -9.20 -2.83
CA ALA A 111 6.42 -10.30 -3.37
C ALA A 111 7.09 -11.02 -4.55
N VAL A 112 7.77 -10.29 -5.44
CA VAL A 112 8.46 -10.88 -6.61
C VAL A 112 9.64 -11.75 -6.18
N LEU A 113 10.37 -11.33 -5.13
CA LEU A 113 11.49 -12.09 -4.58
C LEU A 113 11.08 -13.33 -3.77
N ILE A 114 9.78 -13.49 -3.46
CA ILE A 114 9.27 -14.65 -2.74
C ILE A 114 8.80 -15.72 -3.73
N GLU A 115 9.41 -16.90 -3.62
CA GLU A 115 8.88 -18.14 -4.16
C GLU A 115 7.76 -18.62 -3.24
N GLY A 116 6.52 -18.69 -3.74
CA GLY A 116 5.36 -19.00 -2.91
C GLY A 116 4.29 -19.73 -3.71
N THR A 117 3.15 -19.98 -3.07
CA THR A 117 2.02 -20.73 -3.68
C THR A 117 1.35 -20.00 -4.83
N MET A 118 1.62 -18.70 -5.01
CA MET A 118 1.08 -17.91 -6.09
C MET A 118 1.87 -18.14 -7.38
N GLU A 119 1.18 -18.63 -8.39
CA GLU A 119 1.70 -18.87 -9.74
C GLU A 119 2.38 -17.60 -10.32
N PRO A 120 3.53 -17.73 -11.03
CA PRO A 120 4.35 -16.59 -11.45
C PRO A 120 3.62 -15.54 -12.30
N VAL A 121 2.79 -15.97 -13.27
CA VAL A 121 2.03 -15.06 -14.14
C VAL A 121 1.03 -14.26 -13.32
N SER A 122 0.27 -14.92 -12.45
CA SER A 122 -0.71 -14.28 -11.58
C SER A 122 -0.06 -13.25 -10.66
N LYS A 123 1.11 -13.58 -10.11
CA LYS A 123 1.94 -12.68 -9.29
C LYS A 123 2.41 -11.46 -10.10
N ALA A 124 2.93 -11.68 -11.31
CA ALA A 124 3.39 -10.61 -12.19
C ALA A 124 2.26 -9.67 -12.62
N VAL A 125 1.08 -10.21 -12.95
CA VAL A 125 -0.11 -9.45 -13.34
C VAL A 125 -0.57 -8.55 -12.19
N LEU A 126 -0.71 -9.09 -10.97
CA LEU A 126 -1.15 -8.28 -9.82
C LEU A 126 -0.14 -7.19 -9.46
N CYS A 127 1.17 -7.47 -9.53
CA CYS A 127 2.21 -6.50 -9.24
C CYS A 127 2.21 -5.35 -10.27
N THR A 128 2.16 -5.70 -11.56
CA THR A 128 2.12 -4.73 -12.66
C THR A 128 0.87 -3.86 -12.58
N ALA A 129 -0.30 -4.48 -12.36
CA ALA A 129 -1.54 -3.74 -12.19
C ALA A 129 -1.46 -2.77 -11.01
N ALA A 130 -0.89 -3.19 -9.86
CA ALA A 130 -0.78 -2.34 -8.68
C ALA A 130 0.13 -1.12 -8.94
N LEU A 131 1.25 -1.32 -9.62
CA LEU A 131 2.15 -0.25 -10.04
C LEU A 131 1.45 0.73 -10.99
N LEU A 132 0.80 0.23 -12.04
CA LEU A 132 0.11 1.06 -13.03
C LEU A 132 -1.03 1.86 -12.41
N ALA A 133 -1.87 1.23 -11.58
CA ALA A 133 -2.95 1.91 -10.89
C ALA A 133 -2.42 3.02 -9.97
N THR A 134 -1.32 2.76 -9.26
CA THR A 134 -0.70 3.75 -8.36
C THR A 134 -0.11 4.92 -9.15
N LEU A 135 0.60 4.64 -10.23
CA LEU A 135 1.16 5.64 -11.13
C LEU A 135 0.06 6.52 -11.73
N ALA A 136 -0.98 5.91 -12.28
CA ALA A 136 -2.13 6.61 -12.84
C ALA A 136 -2.78 7.53 -11.80
N THR A 137 -3.04 7.02 -10.59
CA THR A 137 -3.64 7.85 -9.52
C THR A 137 -2.74 9.01 -9.12
N VAL A 138 -1.42 8.82 -9.03
CA VAL A 138 -0.48 9.90 -8.68
C VAL A 138 -0.40 10.98 -9.76
N LEU A 139 -0.43 10.59 -11.04
CA LEU A 139 -0.33 11.52 -12.17
C LEU A 139 -1.65 12.24 -12.43
N PHE A 140 -2.76 11.52 -12.59
CA PHE A 140 -4.02 12.09 -13.08
C PHE A 140 -4.84 12.82 -12.00
N THR A 141 -4.67 12.50 -10.71
CA THR A 141 -5.35 13.24 -9.64
C THR A 141 -4.73 14.61 -9.36
N ARG A 142 -3.51 14.88 -9.85
CA ARG A 142 -2.92 16.24 -9.79
C ARG A 142 -3.53 17.18 -10.83
N VAL A 143 -3.93 16.66 -11.98
CA VAL A 143 -4.51 17.44 -13.09
C VAL A 143 -5.92 17.94 -12.75
N GLN A 144 -6.74 17.11 -12.10
CA GLN A 144 -8.12 17.48 -11.74
C GLN A 144 -8.20 18.61 -10.69
N GLY A 145 -7.14 18.86 -9.90
CA GLY A 145 -7.08 19.97 -8.96
C GLY A 145 -6.73 21.33 -9.59
N ALA A 146 -6.28 21.35 -10.85
CA ALA A 146 -5.97 22.56 -11.60
C ALA A 146 -7.05 22.94 -12.63
N GLY A 147 -8.03 22.06 -12.87
CA GLY A 147 -8.98 22.17 -13.97
C GLY A 147 -10.44 22.45 -13.60
N THR A 148 -10.80 22.58 -12.33
CA THR A 148 -12.20 22.89 -11.93
C THR A 148 -12.28 24.28 -11.30
N GLY A 149 -11.94 25.28 -12.10
CA GLY A 149 -12.27 26.67 -11.90
C GLY A 149 -13.06 27.18 -13.10
N SER A 150 -14.23 26.60 -13.39
CA SER A 150 -15.30 27.30 -14.10
C SER A 150 -16.57 26.47 -14.13
N ARG A 151 -17.68 27.19 -13.88
CA ARG A 151 -19.11 26.86 -13.97
C ARG A 151 -19.76 26.45 -12.67
#